data_AF-A0A937ZRM6-F1
#
_entry.id   AF-A0A937ZRM6-F1
#
_cell.length_a   1.000
_cell.length_b   1.000
_cell.length_c   1.000
_cell.angle_alpha   90.00
_cell.angle_beta   90.00
_cell.angle_gamma   90.00
#
_symmetry.space_group_name_H-M   'P 1'
#
loop_
_entity.id
_entity.type
_entity.pdbx_description
1 polymer ?
#
loop_
_entity_poly.entity_id
_entity_poly.type
_entity_poly.pdbx_seq_one_letter_code
_entity_poly.pdbx_strand_id
1 'polypeptide(L)'
;MAGSDQIERCAARLAGHRPNAVAYACGTASYVGGFGSDRKISERIRAQCAAPATTTSTEMVNALRAFGVRRIAVLSPHIDALNERL
;
A
#
# COMPACT_ATOMS: atom_id res chain seq x y z
N MET A 1 3.66 -11.21 -9.53
CA MET A 1 3.16 -10.44 -8.37
C MET A 1 1.65 -10.51 -8.19
N ALA A 2 0.82 -10.47 -9.25
CA ALA A 2 -0.65 -10.59 -9.11
C ALA A 2 -1.17 -11.96 -8.65
N GLY A 3 -0.35 -13.02 -8.70
CA GLY A 3 -0.71 -14.39 -8.30
C GLY A 3 -0.01 -14.93 -7.06
N SER A 4 0.80 -14.13 -6.35
CA SER A 4 1.47 -14.60 -5.12
C SER A 4 0.60 -14.33 -3.89
N ASP A 5 0.44 -15.34 -3.04
CA ASP A 5 -0.23 -15.36 -1.72
C ASP A 5 0.65 -14.83 -0.57
N GLN A 6 1.76 -14.15 -0.90
CA GLN A 6 2.74 -13.69 0.07
C GLN A 6 2.18 -12.64 1.03
N ILE A 7 1.25 -11.80 0.57
CA ILE A 7 0.56 -10.81 1.42
C ILE A 7 -0.21 -11.54 2.51
N GLU A 8 -0.97 -12.58 2.14
CA GLU A 8 -1.80 -13.35 3.06
C GLU A 8 -0.94 -14.08 4.08
N ARG A 9 0.13 -14.76 3.64
CA ARG A 9 1.06 -15.45 4.54
C ARG A 9 1.70 -14.51 5.55
N CYS A 10 2.15 -13.33 5.12
CA CYS A 10 2.73 -12.35 6.03
C CYS A 10 1.68 -11.77 6.99
N ALA A 11 0.48 -11.46 6.51
CA ALA A 11 -0.60 -10.94 7.34
C ALA A 11 -1.08 -11.96 8.37
N ALA A 12 -1.17 -13.24 8.02
CA ALA A 12 -1.50 -14.33 8.94
C ALA A 12 -0.48 -14.48 10.08
N ARG A 13 0.82 -14.28 9.78
CA ARG A 13 1.87 -14.24 10.82
C ARG A 13 1.69 -13.07 11.78
N LEU A 14 1.23 -11.93 11.29
CA LEU A 14 0.95 -10.76 12.13
C LEU A 14 -0.31 -10.96 12.98
N ALA A 15 -1.30 -11.71 12.50
CA ALA A 15 -2.58 -11.92 13.21
C ALA A 15 -2.39 -12.47 14.63
N GLY A 16 -1.42 -13.36 14.85
CA GLY A 16 -1.10 -13.92 16.17
C GLY A 16 -0.67 -12.87 17.20
N HIS A 17 -0.17 -11.72 16.75
CA HIS A 17 0.26 -10.61 17.61
C HIS A 17 -0.86 -9.60 17.92
N ARG A 18 -2.08 -9.80 17.40
CA ARG A 18 -3.23 -8.90 17.60
C ARG A 18 -2.90 -7.41 17.37
N PRO A 19 -2.38 -7.04 16.18
CA PRO A 19 -1.98 -5.68 15.90
C PRO A 19 -3.19 -4.74 15.93
N ASN A 20 -3.00 -3.51 16.41
CA ASN A 20 -4.03 -2.47 16.33
C ASN A 20 -4.25 -1.96 14.90
N ALA A 21 -3.22 -2.05 14.04
CA ALA A 21 -3.28 -1.75 12.62
C ALA A 21 -2.12 -2.41 11.87
N VAL A 22 -2.26 -2.58 10.55
CA VAL A 22 -1.20 -3.12 9.68
C VAL A 22 -0.99 -2.23 8.46
N ALA A 23 0.25 -1.87 8.16
CA ALA A 23 0.60 -1.11 6.97
C ALA A 23 1.47 -1.93 6.02
N TYR A 24 1.09 -1.96 4.74
CA TYR A 24 1.98 -2.44 3.69
C TYR A 24 2.99 -1.35 3.33
N ALA A 25 4.24 -1.54 3.73
CA ALA A 25 5.25 -0.49 3.71
C ALA A 25 5.96 -0.28 2.35
N CYS A 26 5.81 -1.17 1.37
CA CYS A 26 6.46 -1.02 0.07
C CYS A 26 5.66 -0.07 -0.83
N GLY A 27 6.28 1.05 -1.23
CA GLY A 27 5.65 2.05 -2.10
C GLY A 27 5.39 1.55 -3.52
N THR A 28 6.41 0.99 -4.19
CA THR A 28 6.30 0.54 -5.59
C THR A 28 5.19 -0.48 -5.80
N ALA A 29 5.14 -1.51 -4.95
CA ALA A 29 4.16 -2.57 -5.09
C ALA A 29 2.72 -2.10 -4.82
N SER A 30 2.53 -0.99 -4.08
CA SER A 30 1.20 -0.43 -3.82
C SER A 30 0.67 0.49 -4.92
N TYR A 31 1.46 0.89 -5.93
CA TYR A 31 0.93 1.66 -7.08
C TYR A 31 1.18 1.00 -8.45
N VAL A 32 2.14 0.07 -8.58
CA VAL A 32 2.51 -0.51 -9.88
C VAL A 32 1.35 -1.20 -10.62
N GLY A 33 0.36 -1.69 -9.87
CA GLY A 33 -0.86 -2.30 -10.41
C GLY A 33 -1.90 -1.30 -10.93
N GLY A 34 -1.59 -0.01 -10.94
CA GLY A 34 -2.48 1.07 -11.33
C GLY A 34 -3.46 1.48 -10.22
N PHE A 35 -4.41 2.34 -10.59
CA PHE A 35 -5.39 2.91 -9.67
C PHE A 35 -6.14 1.83 -8.87
N GLY A 36 -6.17 1.97 -7.55
CA GLY A 36 -6.86 1.06 -6.65
C GLY A 36 -6.12 -0.26 -6.36
N SER A 37 -4.91 -0.47 -6.90
CA SER A 37 -4.09 -1.64 -6.57
C SER A 37 -3.65 -1.65 -5.10
N ASP A 38 -3.37 -0.49 -4.53
CA ASP A 38 -3.14 -0.25 -3.10
C ASP A 38 -4.29 -0.79 -2.24
N ARG A 39 -5.53 -0.48 -2.61
CA ARG A 39 -6.73 -0.89 -1.85
C ARG A 39 -6.86 -2.40 -1.80
N LYS A 40 -6.64 -3.08 -2.93
CA LYS A 40 -6.64 -4.55 -3.01
C LYS A 40 -5.61 -5.18 -2.06
N ILE A 41 -4.43 -4.57 -1.89
CA ILE A 41 -3.44 -5.04 -0.92
C ILE A 41 -3.98 -4.91 0.50
N SER A 42 -4.55 -3.74 0.84
CA SER A 42 -5.10 -3.51 2.18
C SER A 42 -6.27 -4.45 2.50
N GLU A 43 -7.13 -4.75 1.54
CA GLU A 43 -8.23 -5.70 1.68
C GLU A 43 -7.73 -7.12 1.97
N ARG A 44 -6.71 -7.58 1.23
CA ARG A 44 -6.08 -8.88 1.45
C ARG A 44 -5.45 -9.00 2.84
N ILE A 45 -4.86 -7.92 3.35
CA ILE A 45 -4.32 -7.88 4.72
C ILE A 45 -5.44 -7.96 5.75
N ARG A 46 -6.48 -7.12 5.63
CA ARG A 46 -7.64 -7.10 6.54
C ARG A 46 -8.30 -8.47 6.66
N ALA A 47 -8.41 -9.18 5.54
CA ALA A 47 -8.99 -10.52 5.49
C ALA A 47 -8.23 -11.56 6.35
N GLN A 48 -6.96 -11.34 6.68
CA GLN A 48 -6.13 -12.27 7.44
C GLN A 48 -5.92 -11.85 8.90
N CYS A 49 -5.77 -10.56 9.18
CA CYS A 49 -5.40 -10.07 10.52
C CYS A 49 -6.56 -9.50 11.34
N ALA A 50 -7.76 -9.36 10.76
CA ALA A 50 -8.93 -8.75 11.41
C ALA A 50 -8.65 -7.38 12.06
N ALA A 51 -7.66 -6.65 11.54
CA ALA A 51 -7.25 -5.32 11.99
C ALA A 51 -7.35 -4.34 10.82
N PRO A 52 -7.55 -3.04 11.08
CA PRO A 52 -7.44 -2.01 10.06
C PRO A 52 -6.12 -2.14 9.28
N ALA A 53 -6.18 -2.03 7.96
CA ALA A 53 -4.98 -2.08 7.14
C ALA A 53 -4.95 -0.99 6.07
N THR A 54 -3.73 -0.55 5.75
CA THR A 54 -3.44 0.48 4.75
C THR A 54 -2.15 0.16 3.98
N THR A 55 -1.76 1.04 3.06
CA THR A 55 -0.52 0.97 2.30
C THR A 55 0.19 2.33 2.27
N THR A 56 1.49 2.34 1.96
CA THR A 56 2.25 3.57 1.75
C THR A 56 1.60 4.49 0.71
N SER A 57 1.15 3.97 -0.44
CA SER A 57 0.49 4.77 -1.48
C SER A 57 -0.83 5.38 -1.01
N THR A 58 -1.66 4.61 -0.29
CA THR A 58 -2.94 5.10 0.25
C THR A 58 -2.70 6.26 1.21
N GLU A 59 -1.78 6.11 2.17
CA GLU A 59 -1.54 7.16 3.17
C GLU A 59 -0.78 8.36 2.61
N MET A 60 0.06 8.20 1.60
CA MET A 60 0.69 9.33 0.92
C MET A 60 -0.38 10.24 0.28
N VAL A 61 -1.37 9.66 -0.40
CA VAL A 61 -2.49 10.42 -0.99
C VAL A 61 -3.36 11.05 0.10
N ASN A 62 -3.66 10.32 1.19
CA ASN A 62 -4.43 10.86 2.31
C ASN A 62 -3.72 12.06 2.97
N ALA A 63 -2.41 11.95 3.20
CA ALA A 63 -1.61 13.01 3.77
C ALA A 63 -1.61 14.26 2.88
N LEU A 64 -1.32 14.11 1.58
CA LEU A 64 -1.34 15.23 0.63
C LEU A 64 -2.71 15.94 0.61
N ARG A 65 -3.80 15.17 0.67
CA ARG A 65 -5.16 15.72 0.75
C ARG A 65 -5.42 16.45 2.06
N ALA A 66 -5.00 15.88 3.19
CA ALA A 66 -5.15 16.50 4.51
C ALA A 66 -4.42 17.85 4.59
N PHE A 67 -3.28 17.98 3.91
CA PHE A 67 -2.53 19.23 3.79
C PHE A 67 -3.03 20.16 2.66
N GLY A 68 -4.06 19.78 1.91
CA GLY A 68 -4.60 20.59 0.81
C GLY A 68 -3.65 20.78 -0.37
N VAL A 69 -2.65 19.88 -0.53
CA VAL A 69 -1.63 19.98 -1.57
C VAL A 69 -2.23 19.62 -2.93
N ARG A 70 -2.03 20.49 -3.92
CA ARG A 70 -2.53 20.28 -5.30
C ARG A 70 -1.42 20.12 -6.35
N ARG A 71 -0.19 20.53 -6.01
CA ARG A 71 0.99 20.42 -6.88
C ARG A 71 2.12 19.83 -6.06
N ILE A 72 2.68 18.72 -6.54
CA ILE A 72 3.76 17.99 -5.89
C ILE A 72 4.94 17.88 -6.85
N ALA A 73 6.15 17.94 -6.30
CA ALA A 73 7.34 17.45 -6.96
C ALA A 73 7.61 16.03 -6.44
N VAL A 74 7.89 15.10 -7.35
CA VAL A 74 8.19 13.72 -6.97
C VAL A 74 9.65 13.41 -7.33
N LEU A 75 10.43 13.03 -6.32
CA LEU A 75 11.76 12.45 -6.50
C LEU A 75 11.66 10.95 -6.24
N SER A 76 12.11 10.16 -7.21
CA SER A 76 12.03 8.70 -7.18
C SER A 76 13.36 8.11 -7.63
N PRO A 77 13.85 7.01 -7.02
CA PRO A 77 15.04 6.30 -7.48
C PRO A 77 14.75 5.38 -8.69
N HIS A 78 13.52 5.39 -9.21
CA HIS A 78 13.07 4.47 -10.23
C HIS A 78 13.18 5.03 -11.66
N ILE A 79 13.25 4.12 -12.63
CA ILE A 79 13.20 4.43 -14.06
C ILE A 79 11.86 5.06 -14.46
N ASP A 80 11.87 5.78 -15.58
CA ASP A 80 10.71 6.54 -16.08
C ASP A 80 9.46 5.67 -16.25
N ALA A 81 9.59 4.48 -16.82
CA ALA A 81 8.47 3.55 -17.01
C ALA A 81 7.75 3.15 -15.70
N LEU A 82 8.44 3.23 -14.56
CA LEU A 82 7.83 2.99 -13.25
C LEU A 82 7.29 4.29 -12.64
N ASN A 83 7.93 5.43 -12.89
CA ASN A 83 7.44 6.74 -12.47
C ASN A 83 6.15 7.15 -13.20
N GLU A 84 5.97 6.75 -14.45
CA GLU A 84 4.73 6.96 -15.23
C GLU A 84 3.51 6.24 -14.64
N ARG A 85 3.70 5.34 -13.67
CA ARG A 85 2.62 4.64 -12.96
C ARG A 85 2.21 5.29 -11.63
N LEU A 86 2.81 6.42 -11.27
CA LEU A 86 2.47 7.18 -10.05
C LEU A 86 1.13 7.92 -10.16
#